data_AF-A0A2T0TT62-F1
#
_entry.id   AF-A0A2T0TT62-F1
#
_cell.length_a   1.000
_cell.length_b   1.000
_cell.length_c   1.000
_cell.angle_alpha   90.00
_cell.angle_beta   90.00
_cell.angle_gamma   90.00
#
_symmetry.space_group_name_H-M   'P 1'
#
loop_
_entity.id
_entity.type
_entity.pdbx_description
1 polymer ?
#
loop_
_entity_poly.entity_id
_entity_poly.type
_entity_poly.pdbx_seq_one_letter_code
_entity_poly.pdbx_strand_id
1 'polypeptide(L)'
;MSFTAPILLVALVPLLRAVENVFQSDLPRKGRKVFLLSGLTFLIWNTSSIYWVFNSLNAVLDVWVASLISLIPFGLAALLMTLAFWLYFQLRRSSGRFLSYLGLICFWIAYEYLHQSWDLQFPWMNLGNGFAETPRLVQWYEFTGVYGGSLWILVANILAFELSEQDDSRAAGYHLKKKLALGLSVWVAVPIAVSVMMYTRYVESPNPANVVVVQPNIDPYDKWSKSPETQVDDLIRLSDSIGQINTEYFIWPETAISRMTEEYRIHSDLNFLKVQAFLSKYKNGNVLSGIESFKLYDKAETSSATYNESFGKYLDYYNAAINIENSSRVQFYHKSKLVPGVESLPFADALSFMKPVFAAFGGSSGGFGKQDKPSVFFSQSGMGVAPVICYESVWGSYVAEYIRDGAQFIAIITNDAWWGNTSGKDQHLAYARLRAIETRRWVARSANTGISAFINQRGDVIQATSWWVPTALKQDINLNSDLTFYVRYGDWIAWAACVVAGALIVLMIIRRKSLS
;
A
#
# COMPACT_ATOMS: atom_id res chain seq x y z
N MET A 1 19.08 3.77 10.35
CA MET A 1 17.83 3.03 10.66
C MET A 1 17.21 3.66 11.89
N SER A 2 16.07 4.31 11.73
CA SER A 2 15.25 4.81 12.83
C SER A 2 14.60 3.61 13.52
N PHE A 3 15.15 3.20 14.67
CA PHE A 3 14.61 2.11 15.50
C PHE A 3 13.36 2.54 16.29
N THR A 4 12.45 3.31 15.67
CA THR A 4 11.27 3.84 16.33
C THR A 4 10.07 2.90 16.26
N ALA A 5 10.07 1.90 15.36
CA ALA A 5 8.96 0.94 15.22
C ALA A 5 8.56 0.26 16.54
N PRO A 6 9.48 -0.17 17.43
CA PRO A 6 9.12 -0.77 18.72
C PRO A 6 8.33 0.16 19.66
N ILE A 7 8.38 1.49 19.47
CA ILE A 7 7.59 2.45 20.26
C ILE A 7 6.09 2.19 20.07
N LEU A 8 5.67 1.70 18.90
CA LEU A 8 4.27 1.37 18.62
C LEU A 8 3.69 0.37 19.61
N LEU A 9 4.51 -0.53 20.17
CA LEU A 9 4.08 -1.57 21.13
C LEU A 9 3.56 -0.99 22.46
N VAL A 10 3.84 0.30 22.75
CA VAL A 10 3.40 1.00 23.96
C VAL A 10 2.80 2.39 23.69
N ALA A 11 2.68 2.80 22.42
CA ALA A 11 2.28 4.15 22.03
C ALA A 11 0.83 4.52 22.37
N LEU A 12 -0.08 3.54 22.47
CA LEU A 12 -1.50 3.76 22.81
C LEU A 12 -1.76 3.75 24.32
N VAL A 13 -0.78 3.38 25.17
CA VAL A 13 -0.95 3.33 26.63
C VAL A 13 -1.45 4.66 27.22
N PRO A 14 -0.91 5.84 26.84
CA PRO A 14 -1.42 7.12 27.34
C PRO A 14 -2.89 7.37 26.98
N LEU A 15 -3.30 7.00 25.75
CA LEU A 15 -4.69 7.14 25.31
C LEU A 15 -5.61 6.17 26.07
N LEU A 16 -5.20 4.92 26.25
CA LEU A 16 -5.95 3.92 27.03
C LEU A 16 -6.17 4.40 28.48
N ARG A 17 -5.11 4.91 29.13
CA ARG A 17 -5.19 5.52 30.47
C ARG A 17 -6.16 6.69 30.51
N ALA A 18 -6.08 7.59 29.53
CA ALA A 18 -6.94 8.76 29.50
C ALA A 18 -8.42 8.38 29.27
N VAL A 19 -8.69 7.34 28.46
CA VAL A 19 -10.04 6.77 28.30
C VAL A 19 -10.54 6.11 29.58
N GLU A 20 -9.71 5.35 30.29
CA GLU A 20 -10.08 4.73 31.57
C GLU A 20 -10.33 5.80 32.65
N ASN A 21 -9.55 6.88 32.70
CA ASN A 21 -9.80 8.01 33.61
C ASN A 21 -11.16 8.66 33.35
N VAL A 22 -11.54 8.85 32.07
CA VAL A 22 -12.88 9.35 31.72
C VAL A 22 -13.96 8.34 32.14
N PHE A 23 -13.71 7.05 31.98
CA PHE A 23 -14.62 5.99 32.40
C PHE A 23 -14.86 6.00 33.91
N GLN A 24 -13.80 6.14 34.72
CA GLN A 24 -13.85 6.14 36.19
C GLN A 24 -14.32 7.48 36.80
N SER A 25 -14.17 8.60 36.09
CA SER A 25 -14.60 9.93 36.57
C SER A 25 -16.11 10.11 36.71
N ASP A 26 -16.57 11.15 37.41
CA ASP A 26 -18.01 11.53 37.48
C ASP A 26 -18.45 12.47 36.34
N LEU A 27 -17.65 12.58 35.27
CA LEU A 27 -17.93 13.53 34.20
C LEU A 27 -19.22 13.18 33.43
N PRO A 28 -20.07 14.18 33.11
CA PRO A 28 -21.23 13.94 32.24
C PRO A 28 -20.78 13.69 30.80
N ARG A 29 -21.64 13.00 30.02
CA ARG A 29 -21.44 12.73 28.59
C ARG A 29 -20.09 12.08 28.25
N LYS A 30 -19.66 11.10 29.08
CA LYS A 30 -18.38 10.37 28.94
C LYS A 30 -18.07 9.90 27.51
N GLY A 31 -19.08 9.37 26.79
CA GLY A 31 -18.90 8.92 25.40
C GLY A 31 -18.47 10.04 24.44
N ARG A 32 -18.97 11.27 24.60
CA ARG A 32 -18.53 12.43 23.81
C ARG A 32 -17.10 12.83 24.15
N LYS A 33 -16.71 12.73 25.43
CA LYS A 33 -15.35 13.04 25.88
C LYS A 33 -14.34 12.04 25.31
N VAL A 34 -14.64 10.74 25.36
CA VAL A 34 -13.80 9.69 24.74
C VAL A 34 -13.68 9.90 23.23
N PHE A 35 -14.79 10.23 22.56
CA PHE A 35 -14.79 10.51 21.13
C PHE A 35 -13.88 11.71 20.79
N LEU A 36 -14.00 12.83 21.49
CA LEU A 36 -13.18 14.02 21.24
C LEU A 36 -11.70 13.80 21.58
N LEU A 37 -11.41 13.10 22.68
CA LEU A 37 -10.05 12.78 23.10
C LEU A 37 -9.34 11.87 22.10
N SER A 38 -10.01 10.79 21.69
CA SER A 38 -9.47 9.86 20.69
C SER A 38 -9.40 10.54 19.31
N GLY A 39 -10.42 11.32 18.96
CA GLY A 39 -10.49 12.12 17.74
C GLY A 39 -9.34 13.08 17.57
N LEU A 40 -9.05 13.89 18.59
CA LEU A 40 -7.91 14.81 18.56
C LEU A 40 -6.58 14.05 18.46
N THR A 41 -6.44 12.96 19.22
CA THR A 41 -5.23 12.12 19.21
C THR A 41 -4.96 11.57 17.81
N PHE A 42 -5.95 10.94 17.19
CA PHE A 42 -5.80 10.33 15.88
C PHE A 42 -5.71 11.36 14.76
N LEU A 43 -6.36 12.52 14.90
CA LEU A 43 -6.20 13.62 13.93
C LEU A 43 -4.76 14.14 13.94
N ILE A 44 -4.18 14.39 15.12
CA ILE A 44 -2.78 14.81 15.24
C ILE A 44 -1.85 13.75 14.64
N TRP A 45 -2.07 12.48 14.98
CA TRP A 45 -1.22 11.39 14.48
C TRP A 45 -1.32 11.21 12.97
N ASN A 46 -2.53 11.17 12.40
CA ASN A 46 -2.73 11.03 10.95
C ASN A 46 -2.12 12.23 10.21
N THR A 47 -2.49 13.46 10.58
CA THR A 47 -1.93 14.66 9.94
C THR A 47 -0.41 14.67 10.00
N SER A 48 0.20 14.32 11.15
CA SER A 48 1.67 14.30 11.27
C SER A 48 2.34 13.20 10.45
N SER A 49 1.65 12.08 10.19
CA SER A 49 2.22 10.91 9.51
C SER A 49 2.10 11.00 7.99
N ILE A 50 1.05 11.65 7.49
CA ILE A 50 0.72 11.76 6.06
C ILE A 50 0.61 13.21 5.57
N TYR A 51 1.20 14.18 6.27
CA TYR A 51 1.18 15.60 5.91
C TYR A 51 1.57 15.87 4.45
N TRP A 52 2.45 15.03 3.89
CA TRP A 52 2.95 15.13 2.52
C TRP A 52 1.87 14.96 1.44
N VAL A 53 0.69 14.41 1.76
CA VAL A 53 -0.46 14.36 0.84
C VAL A 53 -0.91 15.76 0.42
N PHE A 54 -0.73 16.75 1.30
CA PHE A 54 -0.99 18.15 0.97
C PHE A 54 -0.14 18.62 -0.22
N ASN A 55 1.12 18.19 -0.32
CA ASN A 55 2.03 18.64 -1.37
C ASN A 55 1.54 18.23 -2.77
N SER A 56 1.03 17.01 -2.92
CA SER A 56 0.47 16.56 -4.21
C SER A 56 -0.76 17.33 -4.62
N LEU A 57 -1.60 17.75 -3.65
CA LEU A 57 -2.79 18.55 -3.93
C LEU A 57 -2.42 20.00 -4.26
N ASN A 58 -1.52 20.59 -3.47
CA ASN A 58 -1.08 21.97 -3.63
C ASN A 58 -0.26 22.23 -4.90
N ALA A 59 0.27 21.17 -5.52
CA ALA A 59 0.98 21.31 -6.78
C ALA A 59 0.06 21.57 -7.98
N VAL A 60 -1.22 21.20 -7.87
CA VAL A 60 -2.21 21.35 -8.96
C VAL A 60 -3.43 22.19 -8.57
N LEU A 61 -3.63 22.46 -7.27
CA LEU A 61 -4.72 23.26 -6.73
C LEU A 61 -4.21 24.43 -5.88
N ASP A 62 -5.01 25.49 -5.79
CA ASP A 62 -4.74 26.60 -4.87
C ASP A 62 -4.62 26.12 -3.42
N VAL A 63 -3.73 26.77 -2.66
CA VAL A 63 -3.41 26.44 -1.26
C VAL A 63 -4.65 26.24 -0.39
N TRP A 64 -5.66 27.09 -0.53
CA TRP A 64 -6.90 27.00 0.25
C TRP A 64 -7.72 25.76 -0.11
N VAL A 65 -7.84 25.44 -1.40
CA VAL A 65 -8.58 24.27 -1.89
C VAL A 65 -7.83 22.99 -1.51
N ALA A 66 -6.52 22.95 -1.75
CA ALA A 66 -5.64 21.84 -1.37
C ALA A 66 -5.72 21.57 0.15
N SER A 67 -5.72 22.61 0.97
CA SER A 67 -5.86 22.48 2.43
C SER A 67 -7.19 21.83 2.82
N LEU A 68 -8.31 22.28 2.24
CA LEU A 68 -9.63 21.73 2.53
C LEU A 68 -9.77 20.27 2.09
N ILE A 69 -9.29 19.93 0.89
CA ILE A 69 -9.35 18.55 0.38
C ILE A 69 -8.45 17.63 1.20
N SER A 70 -7.28 18.11 1.65
CA SER A 70 -6.35 17.33 2.50
C SER A 70 -6.98 16.93 3.85
N LEU A 71 -7.98 17.68 4.35
CA LEU A 71 -8.70 17.30 5.56
C LEU A 71 -9.48 15.99 5.40
N ILE A 72 -9.80 15.55 4.18
CA ILE A 72 -10.49 14.29 3.93
C ILE A 72 -9.61 13.10 4.34
N PRO A 73 -8.43 12.85 3.74
CA PRO A 73 -7.58 11.75 4.17
C PRO A 73 -7.11 11.90 5.63
N PHE A 74 -6.83 13.12 6.10
CA PHE A 74 -6.40 13.36 7.49
C PHE A 74 -7.52 13.06 8.51
N GLY A 75 -8.75 13.49 8.21
CA GLY A 75 -9.89 13.40 9.10
C GLY A 75 -10.63 12.07 9.03
N LEU A 76 -10.70 11.44 7.85
CA LEU A 76 -11.48 10.21 7.65
C LEU A 76 -10.85 9.03 8.38
N ALA A 77 -9.55 8.79 8.19
CA ALA A 77 -8.84 7.73 8.93
C ALA A 77 -8.89 7.97 10.44
N ALA A 78 -8.70 9.22 10.87
CA ALA A 78 -8.82 9.61 12.27
C ALA A 78 -10.22 9.35 12.84
N LEU A 79 -11.27 9.63 12.06
CA LEU A 79 -12.66 9.36 12.44
C LEU A 79 -12.93 7.86 12.60
N LEU A 80 -12.43 7.02 11.70
CA LEU A 80 -12.60 5.57 11.77
C LEU A 80 -11.85 4.95 12.98
N MET A 81 -10.61 5.39 13.24
CA MET A 81 -9.85 5.01 14.44
C MET A 81 -10.58 5.45 15.73
N THR A 82 -11.16 6.66 15.71
CA THR A 82 -11.96 7.19 16.82
C THR A 82 -13.22 6.37 17.05
N LEU A 83 -13.88 5.93 15.97
CA LEU A 83 -15.05 5.06 16.06
C LEU A 83 -14.71 3.72 16.71
N ALA A 84 -13.56 3.12 16.40
CA ALA A 84 -13.10 1.89 17.05
C ALA A 84 -12.92 2.08 18.57
N PHE A 85 -12.28 3.18 19.00
CA PHE A 85 -12.12 3.52 20.41
C PHE A 85 -13.46 3.85 21.10
N TRP A 86 -14.38 4.51 20.39
CA TRP A 86 -15.70 4.80 20.91
C TRP A 86 -16.54 3.52 21.08
N LEU A 87 -16.48 2.59 20.12
CA LEU A 87 -17.14 1.29 20.22
C LEU A 87 -16.55 0.45 21.37
N TYR A 88 -15.22 0.46 21.54
CA TYR A 88 -14.56 -0.11 22.71
C TYR A 88 -15.15 0.45 24.02
N PHE A 89 -15.27 1.78 24.13
CA PHE A 89 -15.85 2.42 25.30
C PHE A 89 -17.31 2.01 25.54
N GLN A 90 -18.14 1.93 24.49
CA GLN A 90 -19.53 1.48 24.64
C GLN A 90 -19.62 0.02 25.07
N LEU A 91 -18.74 -0.85 24.55
CA LEU A 91 -18.66 -2.24 24.98
C LEU A 91 -18.20 -2.36 26.44
N ARG A 92 -17.25 -1.51 26.87
CA ARG A 92 -16.75 -1.42 28.25
C ARG A 92 -17.82 -1.04 29.27
N ARG A 93 -18.85 -0.29 28.86
CA ARG A 93 -20.00 0.06 29.72
C ARG A 93 -20.97 -1.10 29.93
N SER A 94 -21.01 -2.07 29.03
CA SER A 94 -21.99 -3.17 29.04
C SER A 94 -21.36 -4.54 29.28
N SER A 95 -20.03 -4.62 29.41
CA SER A 95 -19.26 -5.86 29.45
C SER A 95 -18.00 -5.76 30.32
N GLY A 96 -17.46 -6.90 30.71
CA GLY A 96 -16.18 -6.98 31.43
C GLY A 96 -14.97 -6.64 30.55
N ARG A 97 -13.83 -6.35 31.20
CA ARG A 97 -12.58 -5.88 30.57
C ARG A 97 -12.12 -6.76 29.41
N PHE A 98 -12.13 -8.09 29.58
CA PHE A 98 -11.70 -9.04 28.55
C PHE A 98 -12.47 -8.85 27.23
N LEU A 99 -13.81 -8.83 27.30
CA LEU A 99 -14.64 -8.69 26.11
C LEU A 99 -14.48 -7.31 25.47
N SER A 100 -14.27 -6.27 26.27
CA SER A 100 -13.98 -4.92 25.77
C SER A 100 -12.65 -4.87 25.02
N TYR A 101 -11.59 -5.49 25.55
CA TYR A 101 -10.30 -5.56 24.87
C TYR A 101 -10.35 -6.36 23.58
N LEU A 102 -11.05 -7.50 23.58
CA LEU A 102 -11.32 -8.24 22.35
C LEU A 102 -12.05 -7.35 21.33
N GLY A 103 -13.04 -6.57 21.79
CA GLY A 103 -13.72 -5.58 20.95
C GLY A 103 -12.79 -4.52 20.41
N LEU A 104 -11.90 -3.92 21.22
CA LEU A 104 -10.93 -2.95 20.73
C LEU A 104 -10.08 -3.53 19.60
N ILE A 105 -9.54 -4.74 19.79
CA ILE A 105 -8.72 -5.42 18.79
C ILE A 105 -9.51 -5.64 17.50
N CYS A 106 -10.70 -6.22 17.61
CA CYS A 106 -11.52 -6.56 16.45
C CYS A 106 -12.08 -5.33 15.73
N PHE A 107 -12.55 -4.30 16.45
CA PHE A 107 -13.01 -3.05 15.85
C PHE A 107 -11.87 -2.30 15.16
N TRP A 108 -10.66 -2.35 15.72
CA TRP A 108 -9.48 -1.73 15.10
C TRP A 108 -9.13 -2.43 13.79
N ILE A 109 -8.88 -3.74 13.82
CA ILE A 109 -8.50 -4.50 12.62
C ILE A 109 -9.63 -4.48 11.58
N ALA A 110 -10.89 -4.53 12.01
CA ALA A 110 -12.02 -4.41 11.10
C ALA A 110 -12.07 -3.05 10.39
N TYR A 111 -11.77 -1.92 11.06
CA TYR A 111 -11.69 -0.66 10.33
C TYR A 111 -10.51 -0.67 9.35
N GLU A 112 -9.33 -1.17 9.74
CA GLU A 112 -8.16 -1.21 8.83
C GLU A 112 -8.52 -1.98 7.56
N TYR A 113 -9.18 -3.13 7.72
CA TYR A 113 -9.60 -3.98 6.61
C TYR A 113 -10.75 -3.40 5.79
N LEU A 114 -11.74 -2.75 6.40
CA LEU A 114 -12.86 -2.17 5.65
C LEU A 114 -12.46 -0.87 4.96
N HIS A 115 -11.55 -0.10 5.56
CA HIS A 115 -11.06 1.15 4.99
C HIS A 115 -10.25 0.95 3.70
N GLN A 116 -9.79 -0.27 3.41
CA GLN A 116 -9.10 -0.62 2.17
C GLN A 116 -10.01 -1.19 1.07
N SER A 117 -11.33 -1.26 1.28
CA SER A 117 -12.28 -1.99 0.41
C SER A 117 -13.34 -1.12 -0.29
N TRP A 118 -13.28 0.20 -0.13
CA TRP A 118 -14.29 1.16 -0.61
C TRP A 118 -13.63 2.31 -1.38
N ASP A 119 -14.42 3.18 -2.02
CA ASP A 119 -13.90 4.17 -2.97
C ASP A 119 -12.93 5.21 -2.37
N LEU A 120 -12.97 5.44 -1.06
CA LEU A 120 -12.02 6.31 -0.33
C LEU A 120 -10.90 5.52 0.34
N GLN A 121 -10.43 4.47 -0.32
CA GLN A 121 -9.46 3.54 0.23
C GLN A 121 -8.07 4.17 0.49
N PHE A 122 -7.60 4.07 1.73
CA PHE A 122 -6.29 4.59 2.13
C PHE A 122 -5.57 3.71 3.18
N PRO A 123 -5.06 2.51 2.79
CA PRO A 123 -4.42 1.55 3.71
C PRO A 123 -3.01 1.95 4.20
N TRP A 124 -2.65 3.23 4.13
CA TRP A 124 -1.31 3.69 4.47
C TRP A 124 -1.01 3.51 5.97
N MET A 125 -1.97 3.89 6.83
CA MET A 125 -1.80 4.01 8.27
C MET A 125 -2.16 2.75 9.07
N ASN A 126 -2.19 1.57 8.42
CA ASN A 126 -2.39 0.31 9.14
C ASN A 126 -1.24 0.09 10.14
N LEU A 127 -1.55 -0.25 11.39
CA LEU A 127 -0.56 -0.35 12.47
C LEU A 127 0.59 -1.31 12.12
N GLY A 128 0.28 -2.45 11.50
CA GLY A 128 1.27 -3.43 11.05
C GLY A 128 2.28 -2.89 10.05
N ASN A 129 1.94 -1.86 9.28
CA ASN A 129 2.87 -1.19 8.36
C ASN A 129 4.01 -0.47 9.12
N GLY A 130 3.83 -0.15 10.40
CA GLY A 130 4.82 0.56 11.21
C GLY A 130 6.16 -0.17 11.36
N PHE A 131 6.21 -1.48 11.08
CA PHE A 131 7.44 -2.28 11.09
C PHE A 131 8.14 -2.39 9.73
N ALA A 132 7.65 -1.69 8.69
CA ALA A 132 8.20 -1.69 7.34
C ALA A 132 9.70 -1.36 7.28
N GLU A 133 10.17 -0.50 8.19
CA GLU A 133 11.58 -0.13 8.26
C GLU A 133 12.47 -1.18 8.94
N THR A 134 11.85 -2.15 9.61
CA THR A 134 12.51 -3.16 10.45
C THR A 134 12.01 -4.58 10.12
N PRO A 135 12.10 -5.05 8.86
CA PRO A 135 11.61 -6.36 8.44
C PRO A 135 12.29 -7.51 9.19
N ARG A 136 13.49 -7.30 9.75
CA ARG A 136 14.19 -8.26 10.62
C ARG A 136 13.40 -8.66 11.86
N LEU A 137 12.48 -7.81 12.32
CA LEU A 137 11.64 -8.08 13.50
C LEU A 137 10.31 -8.76 13.17
N VAL A 138 9.94 -8.80 11.88
CA VAL A 138 8.60 -9.21 11.42
C VAL A 138 8.65 -10.20 10.26
N GLN A 139 9.69 -11.03 10.16
CA GLN A 139 9.75 -12.10 9.14
C GLN A 139 8.57 -13.06 9.20
N TRP A 140 7.93 -13.22 10.38
CA TRP A 140 6.70 -13.99 10.54
C TRP A 140 5.48 -13.40 9.81
N TYR A 141 5.58 -12.19 9.21
CA TYR A 141 4.54 -11.66 8.32
C TYR A 141 4.29 -12.56 7.11
N GLU A 142 5.22 -13.47 6.76
CA GLU A 142 4.95 -14.53 5.77
C GLU A 142 3.79 -15.47 6.16
N PHE A 143 3.29 -15.42 7.40
CA PHE A 143 2.12 -16.19 7.87
C PHE A 143 0.85 -15.34 8.06
N THR A 144 1.00 -14.08 8.41
CA THR A 144 -0.13 -13.26 8.90
C THR A 144 -0.39 -12.01 8.07
N GLY A 145 0.59 -11.60 7.25
CA GLY A 145 0.67 -10.26 6.70
C GLY A 145 0.70 -9.18 7.79
N VAL A 146 0.50 -7.93 7.35
CA VAL A 146 0.47 -6.74 8.20
C VAL A 146 -0.58 -6.79 9.32
N TYR A 147 -1.70 -7.49 9.14
CA TYR A 147 -2.75 -7.57 10.18
C TYR A 147 -2.30 -8.30 11.44
N GLY A 148 -1.37 -9.26 11.31
CA GLY A 148 -0.73 -9.86 12.47
C GLY A 148 0.10 -8.85 13.26
N GLY A 149 0.74 -7.89 12.56
CA GLY A 149 1.42 -6.75 13.17
C GLY A 149 0.48 -5.84 13.94
N SER A 150 -0.68 -5.50 13.37
CA SER A 150 -1.71 -4.73 14.07
C SER A 150 -2.19 -5.44 15.34
N LEU A 151 -2.44 -6.75 15.27
CA LEU A 151 -2.78 -7.57 16.42
C LEU A 151 -1.68 -7.55 17.49
N TRP A 152 -0.42 -7.72 17.06
CA TRP A 152 0.75 -7.70 17.95
C TRP A 152 0.86 -6.39 18.72
N ILE A 153 0.74 -5.25 18.02
CA ILE A 153 0.76 -3.90 18.59
C ILE A 153 -0.39 -3.70 19.59
N LEU A 154 -1.62 -4.04 19.22
CA LEU A 154 -2.80 -3.79 20.05
C LEU A 154 -2.74 -4.60 21.36
N VAL A 155 -2.38 -5.89 21.29
CA VAL A 155 -2.25 -6.73 22.47
C VAL A 155 -1.10 -6.26 23.36
N ALA A 156 0.04 -5.86 22.79
CA ALA A 156 1.15 -5.30 23.57
C ALA A 156 0.73 -4.04 24.34
N ASN A 157 0.02 -3.12 23.69
CA ASN A 157 -0.50 -1.91 24.33
C ASN A 157 -1.49 -2.20 25.45
N ILE A 158 -2.40 -3.17 25.26
CA ILE A 158 -3.37 -3.59 26.29
C ILE A 158 -2.65 -4.19 27.50
N LEU A 159 -1.67 -5.08 27.27
CA LEU A 159 -0.88 -5.69 28.35
C LEU A 159 -0.05 -4.64 29.10
N ALA A 160 0.59 -3.70 28.38
CA ALA A 160 1.35 -2.61 28.97
C ALA A 160 0.47 -1.64 29.76
N PHE A 161 -0.74 -1.36 29.26
CA PHE A 161 -1.72 -0.54 29.97
C PHE A 161 -2.16 -1.22 31.27
N GLU A 162 -2.61 -2.48 31.21
CA GLU A 162 -3.03 -3.24 32.40
C GLU A 162 -1.90 -3.41 33.42
N LEU A 163 -0.66 -3.58 32.96
CA LEU A 163 0.52 -3.62 33.80
C LEU A 163 0.72 -2.30 34.57
N SER A 164 0.46 -1.16 33.91
CA SER A 164 0.59 0.18 34.50
C SER A 164 -0.51 0.51 35.51
N GLU A 165 -1.65 -0.19 35.45
CA GLU A 165 -2.78 -0.01 36.36
C GLU A 165 -2.61 -0.78 37.69
N GLN A 166 -1.68 -1.74 37.77
CA GLN A 166 -1.53 -2.56 38.98
C GLN A 166 -0.77 -1.82 40.10
N ASP A 167 -1.36 -1.85 41.31
CA ASP A 167 -0.72 -1.39 42.55
C ASP A 167 0.10 -2.51 43.19
N ASP A 168 1.39 -2.26 43.40
CA ASP A 168 2.34 -3.20 44.00
C ASP A 168 2.27 -3.29 45.52
N SER A 169 1.51 -2.39 46.17
CA SER A 169 1.38 -2.36 47.62
C SER A 169 0.67 -3.59 48.20
N ARG A 170 -0.13 -4.30 47.39
CA ARG A 170 -0.88 -5.50 47.79
C ARG A 170 -0.28 -6.76 47.16
N ALA A 171 -0.15 -7.83 47.94
CA ALA A 171 0.40 -9.10 47.46
C ALA A 171 -0.31 -9.65 46.21
N ALA A 172 -1.65 -9.55 46.13
CA ALA A 172 -2.41 -9.97 44.96
C ALA A 172 -2.09 -9.13 43.70
N GLY A 173 -1.93 -7.81 43.87
CA GLY A 173 -1.54 -6.88 42.79
C GLY A 173 -0.13 -7.15 42.29
N TYR A 174 0.82 -7.37 43.20
CA TYR A 174 2.20 -7.75 42.86
C TYR A 174 2.30 -9.03 42.03
N HIS A 175 1.55 -10.08 42.39
CA HIS A 175 1.54 -11.34 41.63
C HIS A 175 0.93 -11.16 40.23
N LEU A 176 -0.15 -10.38 40.11
CA LEU A 176 -0.76 -10.08 38.82
C LEU A 176 0.17 -9.22 37.94
N LYS A 177 0.83 -8.21 38.51
CA LYS A 177 1.82 -7.38 37.81
C LYS A 177 2.96 -8.22 37.25
N LYS A 178 3.50 -9.16 38.03
CA LYS A 178 4.51 -10.12 37.54
C LYS A 178 4.00 -10.97 36.37
N LYS A 179 2.76 -11.49 36.46
CA LYS A 179 2.15 -12.27 35.37
C LYS A 179 1.97 -11.44 34.10
N LEU A 180 1.51 -10.18 34.23
CA LEU A 180 1.35 -9.27 33.11
C LEU A 180 2.69 -8.86 32.50
N ALA A 181 3.71 -8.58 33.34
CA ALA A 181 5.06 -8.25 32.88
C ALA A 181 5.68 -9.42 32.11
N LEU A 182 5.53 -10.65 32.62
CA LEU A 182 5.97 -11.85 31.92
C LEU A 182 5.18 -12.05 30.62
N GLY A 183 3.85 -11.90 30.65
CA GLY A 183 2.99 -12.03 29.47
C GLY A 183 3.37 -11.03 28.37
N LEU A 184 3.56 -9.75 28.72
CA LEU A 184 4.02 -8.71 27.81
C LEU A 184 5.41 -9.03 27.25
N SER A 185 6.35 -9.44 28.12
CA SER A 185 7.71 -9.78 27.71
C SER A 185 7.72 -10.94 26.73
N VAL A 186 6.95 -12.00 26.99
CA VAL A 186 6.82 -13.16 26.10
C VAL A 186 6.15 -12.74 24.78
N TRP A 187 5.05 -11.97 24.85
CA TRP A 187 4.31 -11.52 23.67
C TRP A 187 5.16 -10.64 22.73
N VAL A 188 6.08 -9.84 23.27
CA VAL A 188 7.00 -9.02 22.48
C VAL A 188 8.23 -9.81 22.03
N ALA A 189 8.88 -10.53 22.95
CA ALA A 189 10.16 -11.17 22.68
C ALA A 189 10.05 -12.39 21.77
N VAL A 190 8.98 -13.20 21.87
CA VAL A 190 8.85 -14.43 21.07
C VAL A 190 8.74 -14.15 19.58
N PRO A 191 7.82 -13.28 19.09
CA PRO A 191 7.75 -12.96 17.66
C PRO A 191 9.05 -12.36 17.12
N ILE A 192 9.74 -11.52 17.91
CA ILE A 192 11.05 -10.97 17.54
C ILE A 192 12.10 -12.09 17.42
N ALA A 193 12.20 -12.97 18.42
CA ALA A 193 13.16 -14.06 18.42
C ALA A 193 12.91 -15.03 17.26
N VAL A 194 11.64 -15.36 16.98
CA VAL A 194 11.23 -16.14 15.81
C VAL A 194 11.66 -15.44 14.52
N SER A 195 11.37 -14.15 14.36
CA SER A 195 11.77 -13.39 13.18
C SER A 195 13.28 -13.34 12.97
N VAL A 196 14.05 -13.11 14.02
CA VAL A 196 15.53 -13.05 13.94
C VAL A 196 16.08 -14.43 13.59
N MET A 197 15.51 -15.50 14.15
CA MET A 197 15.88 -16.87 13.79
C MET A 197 15.56 -17.18 12.32
N MET A 198 14.37 -16.82 11.86
CA MET A 198 13.98 -16.96 10.44
C MET A 198 14.93 -16.17 9.54
N TYR A 199 15.18 -14.90 9.87
CA TYR A 199 16.06 -14.01 9.10
C TYR A 199 17.48 -14.58 8.96
N THR A 200 18.07 -15.06 10.06
CA THR A 200 19.44 -15.58 10.09
C THR A 200 19.60 -16.94 9.42
N ARG A 201 18.54 -17.76 9.39
CA ARG A 201 18.54 -19.08 8.75
C ARG A 201 18.07 -19.08 7.30
N TYR A 202 17.40 -18.01 6.86
CA TYR A 202 16.85 -17.94 5.52
C TYR A 202 17.95 -17.78 4.47
N VAL A 203 18.01 -18.73 3.55
CA VAL A 203 18.91 -18.76 2.40
C VAL A 203 18.04 -18.81 1.14
N GLU A 204 18.32 -17.92 0.20
CA GLU A 204 17.62 -17.90 -1.08
C GLU A 204 18.05 -19.09 -1.94
N SER A 205 17.08 -19.77 -2.56
CA SER A 205 17.34 -20.78 -3.59
C SER A 205 18.00 -20.09 -4.80
N PRO A 206 19.19 -20.55 -5.25
CA PRO A 206 19.86 -19.94 -6.41
C PRO A 206 19.04 -20.13 -7.69
N ASN A 207 18.52 -19.04 -8.24
CA ASN A 207 17.86 -19.01 -9.54
C ASN A 207 17.97 -17.58 -10.12
N PRO A 208 19.18 -17.18 -10.55
CA PRO A 208 19.49 -15.80 -10.86
C PRO A 208 18.82 -15.33 -12.15
N ALA A 209 18.19 -14.16 -12.10
CA ALA A 209 17.75 -13.39 -13.26
C ALA A 209 18.37 -11.99 -13.20
N ASN A 210 18.98 -11.55 -14.30
CA ASN A 210 19.61 -10.24 -14.37
C ASN A 210 18.55 -9.18 -14.72
N VAL A 211 18.34 -8.24 -13.81
CA VAL A 211 17.31 -7.21 -13.93
C VAL A 211 17.95 -5.83 -13.83
N VAL A 212 17.49 -4.91 -14.67
CA VAL A 212 17.86 -3.49 -14.66
C VAL A 212 16.63 -2.66 -14.31
N VAL A 213 16.74 -1.77 -13.32
CA VAL A 213 15.71 -0.75 -13.01
C VAL A 213 16.22 0.63 -13.42
N VAL A 214 15.38 1.42 -14.06
CA VAL A 214 15.77 2.72 -14.62
C VAL A 214 15.05 3.86 -13.90
N GLN A 215 15.79 4.93 -13.60
CA GLN A 215 15.29 6.16 -13.00
C GLN A 215 15.65 7.33 -13.93
N PRO A 216 14.75 7.76 -14.83
CA PRO A 216 15.04 8.81 -15.81
C PRO A 216 15.02 10.22 -15.20
N ASN A 217 14.45 10.38 -14.00
CA ASN A 217 14.38 11.65 -13.28
C ASN A 217 13.61 12.75 -14.04
N ILE A 218 12.40 12.41 -14.51
CA ILE A 218 11.51 13.35 -15.21
C ILE A 218 10.57 13.98 -14.19
N ASP A 219 10.52 15.30 -14.08
CA ASP A 219 9.57 15.97 -13.18
C ASP A 219 8.12 15.69 -13.65
N PRO A 220 7.22 15.13 -12.81
CA PRO A 220 5.82 14.93 -13.18
C PRO A 220 5.08 16.21 -13.58
N TYR A 221 5.47 17.36 -13.02
CA TYR A 221 4.82 18.64 -13.30
C TYR A 221 5.38 19.32 -14.56
N ASP A 222 6.57 18.90 -15.01
CA ASP A 222 7.21 19.35 -16.26
C ASP A 222 7.33 18.21 -17.29
N LYS A 223 6.49 17.16 -17.16
CA LYS A 223 6.54 15.94 -17.98
C LYS A 223 6.42 16.22 -19.48
N TRP A 224 5.83 17.35 -19.87
CA TRP A 224 5.59 17.73 -21.27
C TRP A 224 6.69 18.62 -21.87
N SER A 225 7.74 18.97 -21.12
CA SER A 225 8.85 19.79 -21.67
C SER A 225 9.73 19.04 -22.66
N LYS A 226 9.79 17.71 -22.57
CA LYS A 226 10.44 16.83 -23.54
C LYS A 226 9.41 16.03 -24.31
N SER A 227 9.65 15.80 -25.60
CA SER A 227 8.81 14.90 -26.38
C SER A 227 8.83 13.48 -25.78
N PRO A 228 7.71 12.73 -25.82
CA PRO A 228 7.68 11.34 -25.36
C PRO A 228 8.77 10.47 -25.98
N GLU A 229 9.08 10.71 -27.26
CA GLU A 229 10.11 9.98 -27.99
C GLU A 229 11.52 10.22 -27.42
N THR A 230 11.80 11.43 -26.94
CA THR A 230 13.08 11.80 -26.30
C THR A 230 13.20 11.17 -24.91
N GLN A 231 12.08 11.08 -24.18
CA GLN A 231 12.04 10.43 -22.87
C GLN A 231 12.36 8.93 -22.99
N VAL A 232 11.83 8.27 -24.02
CA VAL A 232 12.16 6.87 -24.35
C VAL A 232 13.63 6.72 -24.75
N ASP A 233 14.21 7.65 -25.50
CA ASP A 233 15.64 7.62 -25.82
C ASP A 233 16.53 7.76 -24.56
N ASP A 234 16.13 8.61 -23.61
CA ASP A 234 16.82 8.74 -22.32
C ASP A 234 16.76 7.43 -21.51
N LEU A 235 15.59 6.77 -21.48
CA LEU A 235 15.40 5.47 -20.83
C LEU A 235 16.24 4.37 -21.48
N ILE A 236 16.27 4.31 -22.81
CA ILE A 236 17.09 3.37 -23.59
C ILE A 236 18.57 3.61 -23.29
N ARG A 237 19.04 4.85 -23.31
CA ARG A 237 20.44 5.20 -23.03
C ARG A 237 20.86 4.76 -21.63
N LEU A 238 20.03 5.02 -20.61
CA LEU A 238 20.30 4.58 -19.25
C LEU A 238 20.30 3.05 -19.13
N SER A 239 19.36 2.38 -19.80
CA SER A 239 19.27 0.92 -19.84
C SER A 239 20.53 0.29 -20.46
N ASP A 240 20.94 0.78 -21.63
CA ASP A 240 22.09 0.27 -22.39
C ASP A 240 23.43 0.55 -21.69
N SER A 241 23.49 1.57 -20.82
CA SER A 241 24.71 1.92 -20.09
C SER A 241 25.18 0.85 -19.10
N ILE A 242 24.26 -0.01 -18.62
CA ILE A 242 24.54 -1.05 -17.63
C ILE A 242 23.97 -2.43 -18.00
N GLY A 243 23.14 -2.50 -19.05
CA GLY A 243 22.58 -3.73 -19.58
C GLY A 243 23.66 -4.73 -20.02
N GLN A 244 23.33 -6.01 -19.92
CA GLN A 244 24.21 -7.12 -20.28
C GLN A 244 23.48 -8.05 -21.26
N ILE A 245 24.22 -8.86 -22.01
CA ILE A 245 23.65 -9.79 -23.00
C ILE A 245 22.62 -10.73 -22.36
N ASN A 246 22.81 -11.09 -21.09
CA ASN A 246 21.91 -11.94 -20.30
C ASN A 246 20.87 -11.16 -19.47
N THR A 247 20.69 -9.85 -19.70
CA THR A 247 19.62 -9.09 -19.04
C THR A 247 18.26 -9.58 -19.51
N GLU A 248 17.46 -10.05 -18.56
CA GLU A 248 16.13 -10.61 -18.82
C GLU A 248 15.05 -9.52 -18.75
N TYR A 249 15.21 -8.51 -17.88
CA TYR A 249 14.25 -7.41 -17.73
C TYR A 249 14.90 -6.05 -17.58
N PHE A 250 14.35 -5.08 -18.30
CA PHE A 250 14.50 -3.65 -18.07
C PHE A 250 13.18 -3.12 -17.52
N ILE A 251 13.19 -2.61 -16.30
CA ILE A 251 12.01 -2.08 -15.60
C ILE A 251 12.06 -0.56 -15.66
N TRP A 252 11.08 0.02 -16.34
CA TRP A 252 10.89 1.46 -16.48
C TRP A 252 9.72 1.94 -15.62
N PRO A 253 9.72 3.20 -15.17
CA PRO A 253 8.79 3.66 -14.15
C PRO A 253 7.37 3.87 -14.67
N GLU A 254 6.46 4.21 -13.76
CA GLU A 254 5.05 4.51 -14.07
C GLU A 254 4.93 5.67 -15.07
N THR A 255 4.07 5.49 -16.08
CA THR A 255 3.85 6.44 -17.19
C THR A 255 5.11 6.86 -17.97
N ALA A 256 6.15 6.02 -18.00
CA ALA A 256 7.39 6.25 -18.72
C ALA A 256 7.19 6.39 -20.24
N ILE A 257 6.29 5.60 -20.83
CA ILE A 257 5.77 5.84 -22.17
C ILE A 257 4.59 6.80 -22.01
N SER A 258 4.91 8.10 -22.07
CA SER A 258 4.02 9.20 -21.72
C SER A 258 3.02 9.58 -22.81
N ARG A 259 3.20 9.09 -24.03
CA ARG A 259 2.26 9.32 -25.13
C ARG A 259 1.03 8.44 -24.93
N MET A 260 -0.14 9.08 -24.96
CA MET A 260 -1.42 8.38 -24.94
C MET A 260 -1.59 7.53 -26.21
N THR A 261 -1.55 6.20 -26.07
CA THR A 261 -1.49 5.25 -27.20
C THR A 261 -2.68 4.28 -27.21
N GLU A 262 -3.27 4.08 -28.41
CA GLU A 262 -4.32 3.07 -28.61
C GLU A 262 -3.70 1.67 -28.55
N GLU A 263 -4.16 0.83 -27.62
CA GLU A 263 -3.56 -0.50 -27.42
C GLU A 263 -3.62 -1.37 -28.67
N TYR A 264 -4.70 -1.27 -29.45
CA TYR A 264 -4.86 -2.03 -30.70
C TYR A 264 -3.79 -1.67 -31.76
N ARG A 265 -3.24 -0.45 -31.70
CA ARG A 265 -2.26 0.07 -32.67
C ARG A 265 -0.84 0.10 -32.12
N ILE A 266 -0.58 -0.52 -30.97
CA ILE A 266 0.71 -0.46 -30.28
C ILE A 266 1.89 -0.85 -31.19
N HIS A 267 1.71 -1.82 -32.09
CA HIS A 267 2.77 -2.26 -33.00
C HIS A 267 3.21 -1.22 -34.04
N SER A 268 2.38 -0.20 -34.28
CA SER A 268 2.70 0.93 -35.16
C SER A 268 3.19 2.16 -34.40
N ASP A 269 3.20 2.11 -33.06
CA ASP A 269 3.66 3.21 -32.23
C ASP A 269 5.19 3.38 -32.31
N LEU A 270 5.65 4.62 -32.44
CA LEU A 270 7.06 4.93 -32.61
C LEU A 270 7.89 4.53 -31.37
N ASN A 271 7.34 4.68 -30.16
CA ASN A 271 8.03 4.28 -28.94
C ASN A 271 8.14 2.75 -28.86
N PHE A 272 7.09 2.02 -29.26
CA PHE A 272 7.16 0.56 -29.37
C PHE A 272 8.27 0.12 -30.34
N LEU A 273 8.36 0.74 -31.53
CA LEU A 273 9.38 0.41 -32.53
C LEU A 273 10.80 0.70 -32.01
N LYS A 274 11.00 1.81 -31.27
CA LYS A 274 12.28 2.10 -30.61
C LYS A 274 12.64 1.04 -29.57
N VAL A 275 11.69 0.62 -28.75
CA VAL A 275 11.89 -0.44 -27.74
C VAL A 275 12.22 -1.77 -28.41
N GLN A 276 11.54 -2.15 -29.49
CA GLN A 276 11.86 -3.35 -30.28
C GLN A 276 13.29 -3.30 -30.83
N ALA A 277 13.68 -2.15 -31.42
CA ALA A 277 15.05 -1.97 -31.92
C ALA A 277 16.10 -2.07 -30.80
N PHE A 278 15.81 -1.52 -29.62
CA PHE A 278 16.66 -1.67 -28.44
C PHE A 278 16.78 -3.14 -27.97
N LEU A 279 15.65 -3.83 -27.85
CA LEU A 279 15.58 -5.23 -27.41
C LEU A 279 16.24 -6.22 -28.38
N SER A 280 16.45 -5.85 -29.64
CA SER A 280 17.15 -6.70 -30.62
C SER A 280 18.56 -7.13 -30.17
N LYS A 281 19.20 -6.35 -29.29
CA LYS A 281 20.51 -6.65 -28.67
C LYS A 281 20.44 -7.69 -27.55
N TYR A 282 19.25 -7.93 -26.99
CA TYR A 282 19.00 -8.73 -25.80
C TYR A 282 18.06 -9.89 -26.16
N LYS A 283 18.63 -11.08 -26.41
CA LYS A 283 17.88 -12.23 -26.94
C LYS A 283 16.65 -12.59 -26.09
N ASN A 284 16.79 -12.58 -24.78
CA ASN A 284 15.70 -12.85 -23.82
C ASN A 284 15.15 -11.57 -23.16
N GLY A 285 15.56 -10.40 -23.64
CA GLY A 285 15.26 -9.14 -22.97
C GLY A 285 13.78 -8.78 -23.07
N ASN A 286 13.26 -8.25 -21.97
CA ASN A 286 11.91 -7.70 -21.85
C ASN A 286 12.02 -6.25 -21.35
N VAL A 287 11.16 -5.37 -21.84
CA VAL A 287 10.94 -4.04 -21.24
C VAL A 287 9.56 -4.07 -20.59
N LEU A 288 9.54 -3.99 -19.25
CA LEU A 288 8.34 -3.74 -18.48
C LEU A 288 8.31 -2.25 -18.15
N SER A 289 7.34 -1.53 -18.70
CA SER A 289 7.22 -0.08 -18.56
C SER A 289 5.83 0.34 -18.12
N GLY A 290 5.72 1.49 -17.47
CA GLY A 290 4.45 2.20 -17.39
C GLY A 290 4.10 2.86 -18.73
N ILE A 291 2.83 2.88 -19.07
CA ILE A 291 2.27 3.52 -20.27
C ILE A 291 0.92 4.17 -19.95
N GLU A 292 0.64 5.31 -20.58
CA GLU A 292 -0.72 5.85 -20.67
C GLU A 292 -1.37 5.32 -21.94
N SER A 293 -2.41 4.50 -21.81
CA SER A 293 -3.05 3.84 -22.95
C SER A 293 -4.55 4.10 -22.99
N PHE A 294 -5.17 3.79 -24.13
CA PHE A 294 -6.62 3.81 -24.24
C PHE A 294 -7.19 2.70 -25.12
N LYS A 295 -8.46 2.40 -24.91
CA LYS A 295 -9.25 1.47 -25.73
C LYS A 295 -10.50 2.16 -26.27
N LEU A 296 -10.81 1.87 -27.53
CA LEU A 296 -12.02 2.31 -28.20
C LEU A 296 -13.05 1.19 -28.25
N TYR A 297 -14.30 1.54 -28.00
CA TYR A 297 -15.44 0.63 -28.00
C TYR A 297 -16.60 1.20 -28.82
N ASP A 298 -17.37 0.32 -29.44
CA ASP A 298 -18.59 0.74 -30.17
C ASP A 298 -19.75 1.06 -29.21
N LYS A 299 -19.73 0.49 -27.99
CA LYS A 299 -20.65 0.75 -26.89
C LYS A 299 -19.87 0.89 -25.57
N ALA A 300 -20.45 1.52 -24.56
CA ALA A 300 -19.82 1.59 -23.24
C ALA A 300 -19.68 0.18 -22.62
N GLU A 301 -18.47 -0.37 -22.60
CA GLU A 301 -18.16 -1.68 -22.00
C GLU A 301 -17.84 -1.58 -20.49
N THR A 302 -17.48 -0.39 -20.00
CA THR A 302 -17.12 -0.14 -18.60
C THR A 302 -17.85 1.09 -18.06
N SER A 303 -17.82 1.29 -16.74
CA SER A 303 -18.39 2.49 -16.11
C SER A 303 -17.55 3.76 -16.29
N SER A 304 -16.25 3.61 -16.61
CA SER A 304 -15.33 4.71 -16.92
C SER A 304 -15.40 5.15 -18.38
N ALA A 305 -15.98 4.33 -19.26
CA ALA A 305 -16.01 4.59 -20.69
C ALA A 305 -16.81 5.86 -21.01
N THR A 306 -16.16 6.81 -21.68
CA THR A 306 -16.76 8.09 -22.09
C THR A 306 -16.92 8.17 -23.59
N TYR A 307 -18.04 8.71 -24.07
CA TYR A 307 -18.23 8.90 -25.51
C TYR A 307 -17.35 10.05 -26.00
N ASN A 308 -16.55 9.79 -27.03
CA ASN A 308 -15.70 10.78 -27.67
C ASN A 308 -16.23 11.09 -29.08
N GLU A 309 -16.69 12.34 -29.27
CA GLU A 309 -17.29 12.79 -30.53
C GLU A 309 -16.31 12.73 -31.71
N SER A 310 -15.01 12.96 -31.49
CA SER A 310 -13.99 12.94 -32.54
C SER A 310 -13.76 11.53 -33.10
N PHE A 311 -13.90 10.51 -32.27
CA PHE A 311 -13.77 9.11 -32.69
C PHE A 311 -15.10 8.45 -33.06
N GLY A 312 -16.24 9.06 -32.69
CA GLY A 312 -17.56 8.44 -32.82
C GLY A 312 -17.70 7.14 -32.03
N LYS A 313 -16.94 7.01 -30.93
CA LYS A 313 -16.78 5.78 -30.15
C LYS A 313 -16.67 6.08 -28.65
N TYR A 314 -16.93 5.07 -27.84
CA TYR A 314 -16.63 5.10 -26.41
C TYR A 314 -15.14 4.85 -26.17
N LEU A 315 -14.59 5.50 -25.15
CA LEU A 315 -13.17 5.56 -24.88
C LEU A 315 -12.92 5.34 -23.38
N ASP A 316 -12.03 4.39 -23.06
CA ASP A 316 -11.42 4.27 -21.73
C ASP A 316 -9.95 4.65 -21.80
N TYR A 317 -9.52 5.48 -20.86
CA TYR A 317 -8.11 5.74 -20.59
C TYR A 317 -7.62 4.84 -19.47
N TYR A 318 -6.36 4.40 -19.54
CA TYR A 318 -5.73 3.56 -18.52
C TYR A 318 -4.36 4.10 -18.12
N ASN A 319 -4.10 4.08 -16.80
CA ASN A 319 -2.75 3.98 -16.28
C ASN A 319 -2.39 2.50 -16.31
N ALA A 320 -1.43 2.12 -17.16
CA ALA A 320 -1.17 0.73 -17.47
C ALA A 320 0.32 0.40 -17.36
N ALA A 321 0.60 -0.89 -17.20
CA ALA A 321 1.90 -1.46 -17.45
C ALA A 321 1.87 -2.21 -18.78
N ILE A 322 2.98 -2.17 -19.50
CA ILE A 322 3.18 -2.89 -20.75
C ILE A 322 4.45 -3.74 -20.63
N ASN A 323 4.37 -5.00 -21.07
CA ASN A 323 5.55 -5.83 -21.30
C ASN A 323 5.79 -5.94 -22.80
N ILE A 324 6.94 -5.43 -23.25
CA ILE A 324 7.41 -5.55 -24.62
C ILE A 324 8.57 -6.55 -24.63
N GLU A 325 8.45 -7.57 -25.45
CA GLU A 325 9.46 -8.64 -25.56
C GLU A 325 10.20 -8.50 -26.89
N ASN A 326 11.31 -9.22 -27.06
CA ASN A 326 11.95 -9.38 -28.38
C ASN A 326 11.12 -10.33 -29.29
N SER A 327 9.86 -9.99 -29.51
CA SER A 327 8.90 -10.61 -30.44
C SER A 327 7.72 -9.66 -30.69
N SER A 328 6.76 -10.10 -31.51
CA SER A 328 5.49 -9.40 -31.67
C SER A 328 4.54 -9.53 -30.46
N ARG A 329 4.88 -10.29 -29.41
CA ARG A 329 4.02 -10.41 -28.23
C ARG A 329 4.13 -9.15 -27.37
N VAL A 330 2.97 -8.60 -27.01
CA VAL A 330 2.83 -7.48 -26.07
C VAL A 330 1.77 -7.86 -25.04
N GLN A 331 2.03 -7.55 -23.78
CA GLN A 331 1.10 -7.79 -22.68
C GLN A 331 0.78 -6.45 -22.01
N PHE A 332 -0.48 -6.26 -21.64
CA PHE A 332 -0.95 -5.08 -20.92
C PHE A 332 -1.56 -5.48 -19.58
N TYR A 333 -1.35 -4.64 -18.59
CA TYR A 333 -1.96 -4.71 -17.27
C TYR A 333 -2.52 -3.33 -16.97
N HIS A 334 -3.79 -3.23 -16.57
CA HIS A 334 -4.41 -1.95 -16.21
C HIS A 334 -4.39 -1.80 -14.70
N LYS A 335 -4.04 -0.62 -14.19
CA LYS A 335 -4.04 -0.34 -12.74
C LYS A 335 -5.43 -0.62 -12.15
N SER A 336 -5.50 -1.49 -11.15
CA SER A 336 -6.72 -1.83 -10.42
C SER A 336 -6.95 -0.92 -9.21
N LYS A 337 -5.89 -0.59 -8.46
CA LYS A 337 -5.99 0.28 -7.27
C LYS A 337 -5.65 1.72 -7.63
N LEU A 338 -6.66 2.40 -8.16
CA LEU A 338 -6.59 3.82 -8.51
C LEU A 338 -6.52 4.69 -7.26
N VAL A 339 -5.80 5.81 -7.35
CA VAL A 339 -5.71 6.84 -6.30
C VAL A 339 -7.02 7.63 -6.25
N PRO A 340 -7.78 7.58 -5.14
CA PRO A 340 -9.04 8.30 -5.02
C PRO A 340 -8.86 9.81 -5.18
N GLY A 341 -9.71 10.45 -5.99
CA GLY A 341 -9.71 11.89 -6.23
C GLY A 341 -8.70 12.37 -7.28
N VAL A 342 -7.69 11.56 -7.63
CA VAL A 342 -6.70 11.89 -8.67
C VAL A 342 -6.92 11.05 -9.93
N GLU A 343 -7.00 9.73 -9.79
CA GLU A 343 -7.17 8.80 -10.92
C GLU A 343 -8.62 8.33 -11.09
N SER A 344 -9.38 8.33 -10.01
CA SER A 344 -10.80 7.93 -10.00
C SER A 344 -11.65 8.89 -9.20
N LEU A 345 -12.86 9.17 -9.68
CA LEU A 345 -13.87 9.93 -8.95
C LEU A 345 -14.51 9.02 -7.89
N PRO A 346 -14.33 9.28 -6.58
CA PRO A 346 -14.93 8.44 -5.55
C PRO A 346 -16.45 8.47 -5.65
N PHE A 347 -17.11 7.32 -5.48
CA PHE A 347 -18.57 7.18 -5.56
C PHE A 347 -19.15 7.64 -6.89
N ALA A 348 -18.44 7.45 -8.02
CA ALA A 348 -18.83 7.89 -9.35
C ALA A 348 -20.27 7.48 -9.75
N ASP A 349 -20.71 6.30 -9.34
CA ASP A 349 -22.08 5.82 -9.62
C ASP A 349 -23.13 6.59 -8.81
N ALA A 350 -22.87 6.83 -7.52
CA ALA A 350 -23.76 7.57 -6.64
C ALA A 350 -23.79 9.07 -6.97
N LEU A 351 -22.66 9.62 -7.42
CA LEU A 351 -22.49 11.02 -7.83
C LEU A 351 -22.70 11.23 -9.34
N SER A 352 -23.22 10.22 -10.04
CA SER A 352 -23.41 10.28 -11.49
C SER A 352 -24.35 11.40 -11.93
N PHE A 353 -25.28 11.83 -11.06
CA PHE A 353 -26.17 12.98 -11.29
C PHE A 353 -25.43 14.32 -11.36
N MET A 354 -24.19 14.41 -10.84
CA MET A 354 -23.33 15.60 -10.91
C MET A 354 -22.35 15.57 -12.09
N LYS A 355 -22.35 14.51 -12.92
CA LYS A 355 -21.48 14.39 -14.12
C LYS A 355 -21.48 15.65 -15.03
N PRO A 356 -22.61 16.34 -15.28
CA PRO A 356 -22.61 17.56 -16.08
C PRO A 356 -21.85 18.73 -15.41
N VAL A 357 -21.92 18.82 -14.08
CA VAL A 357 -21.20 19.83 -13.29
C VAL A 357 -19.70 19.52 -13.29
N PHE A 358 -19.32 18.25 -13.13
CA PHE A 358 -17.92 17.82 -13.18
C PHE A 358 -17.29 17.95 -14.58
N ALA A 359 -18.07 17.72 -15.65
CA ALA A 359 -17.63 17.96 -17.02
C ALA A 359 -17.38 19.46 -17.31
N ALA A 360 -18.15 20.36 -16.67
CA ALA A 360 -17.95 21.81 -16.76
C ALA A 360 -16.68 22.31 -16.05
N PHE A 361 -16.08 21.51 -15.16
CA PHE A 361 -14.79 21.81 -14.51
C PHE A 361 -13.57 21.35 -15.32
N GLY A 362 -13.73 20.90 -16.57
CA GLY A 362 -12.63 20.72 -17.53
C GLY A 362 -11.73 19.49 -17.30
N GLY A 363 -12.07 18.59 -16.38
CA GLY A 363 -11.37 17.31 -16.19
C GLY A 363 -11.89 16.22 -17.13
N SER A 364 -11.09 15.18 -17.39
CA SER A 364 -11.56 13.95 -18.06
C SER A 364 -12.75 13.39 -17.28
N SER A 365 -13.95 13.56 -17.81
CA SER A 365 -15.23 13.42 -17.10
C SER A 365 -15.57 11.99 -16.64
N GLY A 366 -14.68 11.00 -16.86
CA GLY A 366 -14.87 9.59 -16.50
C GLY A 366 -13.83 8.94 -15.56
N GLY A 367 -12.70 9.58 -15.26
CA GLY A 367 -11.57 8.94 -14.56
C GLY A 367 -10.87 7.86 -15.41
N PHE A 368 -9.82 7.22 -14.87
CA PHE A 368 -9.19 6.07 -15.52
C PHE A 368 -10.03 4.81 -15.36
N GLY A 369 -10.03 3.97 -16.41
CA GLY A 369 -10.49 2.60 -16.32
C GLY A 369 -9.57 1.76 -15.45
N LYS A 370 -10.10 0.66 -14.94
CA LYS A 370 -9.41 -0.29 -14.09
C LYS A 370 -9.75 -1.72 -14.50
N GLN A 371 -8.88 -2.67 -14.19
CA GLN A 371 -9.22 -4.09 -14.26
C GLN A 371 -9.62 -4.62 -12.88
N ASP A 372 -10.38 -5.72 -12.85
CA ASP A 372 -10.93 -6.27 -11.62
C ASP A 372 -9.92 -7.06 -10.78
N LYS A 373 -9.00 -7.76 -11.45
CA LYS A 373 -8.04 -8.68 -10.83
C LYS A 373 -6.62 -8.41 -11.33
N PRO A 374 -5.61 -8.67 -10.49
CA PRO A 374 -4.24 -8.58 -10.95
C PRO A 374 -3.93 -9.64 -12.00
N SER A 375 -2.93 -9.39 -12.83
CA SER A 375 -2.46 -10.34 -13.85
C SER A 375 -0.94 -10.30 -13.97
N VAL A 376 -0.35 -11.48 -14.17
CA VAL A 376 1.11 -11.68 -14.25
C VAL A 376 1.56 -11.51 -15.69
N PHE A 377 2.70 -10.86 -15.90
CA PHE A 377 3.38 -10.91 -17.19
C PHE A 377 4.34 -12.10 -17.22
N PHE A 378 4.29 -12.86 -18.32
CA PHE A 378 5.19 -13.97 -18.55
C PHE A 378 6.10 -13.69 -19.73
N SER A 379 7.42 -13.66 -19.52
CA SER A 379 8.39 -13.59 -20.61
C SER A 379 8.32 -14.83 -21.52
N GLN A 380 8.99 -14.78 -22.67
CA GLN A 380 9.19 -15.96 -23.53
C GLN A 380 9.92 -17.10 -22.82
N SER A 381 10.81 -16.77 -21.88
CA SER A 381 11.52 -17.75 -21.04
C SER A 381 10.64 -18.36 -19.94
N GLY A 382 9.37 -17.93 -19.84
CA GLY A 382 8.41 -18.41 -18.84
C GLY A 382 8.54 -17.73 -17.48
N MET A 383 9.33 -16.66 -17.38
CA MET A 383 9.53 -15.92 -16.14
C MET A 383 8.30 -15.08 -15.82
N GLY A 384 7.69 -15.31 -14.65
CA GLY A 384 6.54 -14.56 -14.17
C GLY A 384 6.95 -13.31 -13.39
N VAL A 385 6.42 -12.15 -13.74
CA VAL A 385 6.61 -10.89 -13.00
C VAL A 385 5.26 -10.26 -12.64
N ALA A 386 5.16 -9.76 -11.40
CA ALA A 386 4.01 -8.96 -10.96
C ALA A 386 4.23 -7.48 -11.35
N PRO A 387 3.49 -6.92 -12.33
CA PRO A 387 3.57 -5.50 -12.69
C PRO A 387 2.74 -4.65 -11.72
N VAL A 388 3.30 -4.34 -10.55
CA VAL A 388 2.62 -3.57 -9.51
C VAL A 388 2.80 -2.08 -9.78
N ILE A 389 1.71 -1.36 -9.99
CA ILE A 389 1.75 0.07 -10.31
C ILE A 389 1.57 0.89 -9.04
N CYS A 390 2.66 1.51 -8.60
CA CYS A 390 2.67 2.57 -7.60
C CYS A 390 1.92 2.15 -6.32
N TYR A 391 0.81 2.83 -6.08
CA TYR A 391 -0.05 2.68 -4.91
C TYR A 391 -0.55 1.25 -4.66
N GLU A 392 -0.65 0.41 -5.69
CA GLU A 392 -1.05 -1.01 -5.58
C GLU A 392 -0.17 -1.81 -4.61
N SER A 393 1.11 -1.42 -4.48
CA SER A 393 2.07 -2.12 -3.62
C SER A 393 1.71 -2.07 -2.13
N VAL A 394 0.83 -1.15 -1.73
CA VAL A 394 0.39 -1.01 -0.33
C VAL A 394 -0.62 -2.11 0.07
N TRP A 395 -1.27 -2.78 -0.88
CA TRP A 395 -2.20 -3.89 -0.62
C TRP A 395 -1.49 -5.25 -0.64
N GLY A 396 -1.21 -5.82 0.54
CA GLY A 396 -0.53 -7.12 0.66
C GLY A 396 -1.29 -8.27 0.00
N SER A 397 -2.60 -8.36 0.24
CA SER A 397 -3.45 -9.42 -0.33
C SER A 397 -3.60 -9.31 -1.84
N TYR A 398 -3.63 -8.08 -2.37
CA TYR A 398 -3.66 -7.83 -3.81
C TYR A 398 -2.33 -8.23 -4.47
N VAL A 399 -1.19 -7.87 -3.88
CA VAL A 399 0.13 -8.31 -4.38
C VAL A 399 0.26 -9.84 -4.30
N ALA A 400 -0.25 -10.46 -3.24
CA ALA A 400 -0.24 -11.91 -3.07
C ALA A 400 -1.04 -12.66 -4.15
N GLU A 401 -2.04 -12.04 -4.79
CA GLU A 401 -2.77 -12.64 -5.91
C GLU A 401 -1.86 -12.87 -7.13
N TYR A 402 -1.02 -11.90 -7.53
CA TYR A 402 -0.03 -12.13 -8.60
C TYR A 402 0.90 -13.31 -8.28
N ILE A 403 1.31 -13.43 -7.02
CA ILE A 403 2.23 -14.49 -6.60
C ILE A 403 1.55 -15.86 -6.66
N ARG A 404 0.25 -15.94 -6.30
CA ARG A 404 -0.58 -17.13 -6.52
C ARG A 404 -0.71 -17.49 -7.99
N ASP A 405 -0.77 -16.48 -8.85
CA ASP A 405 -0.92 -16.64 -10.30
C ASP A 405 0.43 -16.88 -11.03
N GLY A 406 1.52 -17.05 -10.29
CA GLY A 406 2.81 -17.52 -10.81
C GLY A 406 3.92 -16.47 -10.92
N ALA A 407 3.73 -15.26 -10.39
CA ALA A 407 4.80 -14.28 -10.35
C ALA A 407 5.97 -14.75 -9.45
N GLN A 408 7.18 -14.70 -10.00
CA GLN A 408 8.43 -15.14 -9.37
C GLN A 408 9.25 -13.99 -8.79
N PHE A 409 8.93 -12.75 -9.18
CA PHE A 409 9.40 -11.52 -8.55
C PHE A 409 8.37 -10.40 -8.74
N ILE A 410 8.54 -9.30 -8.01
CA ILE A 410 7.66 -8.14 -8.04
C ILE A 410 8.37 -6.99 -8.72
N ALA A 411 7.77 -6.42 -9.77
CA ALA A 411 8.21 -5.17 -10.37
C ALA A 411 7.28 -4.04 -9.91
N ILE A 412 7.79 -3.14 -9.07
CA ILE A 412 7.04 -1.94 -8.67
C ILE A 412 7.45 -0.79 -9.60
N ILE A 413 6.53 -0.31 -10.41
CA ILE A 413 6.73 0.88 -11.25
C ILE A 413 5.97 2.05 -10.65
N THR A 414 6.63 3.18 -10.44
CA THR A 414 6.01 4.29 -9.67
C THR A 414 6.57 5.65 -10.03
N ASN A 415 5.79 6.69 -9.74
CA ASN A 415 6.24 8.07 -9.77
C ASN A 415 6.02 8.75 -8.40
N ASP A 416 7.03 8.75 -7.53
CA ASP A 416 6.91 9.35 -6.19
C ASP A 416 7.15 10.87 -6.13
N ALA A 417 7.42 11.54 -7.26
CA ALA A 417 7.72 12.97 -7.23
C ALA A 417 6.51 13.84 -6.86
N TRP A 418 5.29 13.30 -6.90
CA TRP A 418 4.07 13.99 -6.48
C TRP A 418 4.17 14.61 -5.08
N TRP A 419 4.94 13.99 -4.17
CA TRP A 419 5.00 14.38 -2.75
C TRP A 419 6.22 15.26 -2.39
N GLY A 420 7.08 15.55 -3.37
CA GLY A 420 8.38 16.20 -3.16
C GLY A 420 9.35 15.35 -2.32
N ASN A 421 10.44 15.96 -1.85
CA ASN A 421 11.41 15.29 -0.97
C ASN A 421 10.89 15.23 0.48
N THR A 422 9.85 14.43 0.71
CA THR A 422 9.21 14.21 2.02
C THR A 422 9.26 12.74 2.42
N SER A 423 8.68 12.41 3.58
CA SER A 423 8.62 11.03 4.08
C SER A 423 7.74 10.10 3.25
N GLY A 424 6.84 10.60 2.40
CA GLY A 424 5.92 9.76 1.61
C GLY A 424 6.64 8.75 0.73
N LYS A 425 7.68 9.19 0.00
CA LYS A 425 8.51 8.30 -0.83
C LYS A 425 9.27 7.25 -0.01
N ASP A 426 9.71 7.62 1.19
CA ASP A 426 10.48 6.74 2.08
C ASP A 426 9.54 5.68 2.68
N GLN A 427 8.35 6.09 3.12
CA GLN A 427 7.28 5.20 3.57
C GLN A 427 6.87 4.22 2.46
N HIS A 428 6.70 4.71 1.23
CA HIS A 428 6.32 3.87 0.09
C HIS A 428 7.39 2.82 -0.24
N LEU A 429 8.67 3.19 -0.23
CA LEU A 429 9.79 2.24 -0.35
C LEU A 429 9.79 1.23 0.81
N ALA A 430 9.55 1.69 2.04
CA ALA A 430 9.51 0.82 3.20
C ALA A 430 8.41 -0.25 3.07
N TYR A 431 7.21 0.12 2.58
CA TYR A 431 6.11 -0.83 2.38
C TYR A 431 6.44 -1.90 1.34
N ALA A 432 7.23 -1.59 0.32
CA ALA A 432 7.73 -2.59 -0.61
C ALA A 432 8.56 -3.69 0.08
N ARG A 433 9.25 -3.38 1.20
CA ARG A 433 9.99 -4.36 2.00
C ARG A 433 9.06 -5.35 2.70
N LEU A 434 7.86 -4.91 3.09
CA LEU A 434 6.83 -5.80 3.65
C LEU A 434 6.31 -6.77 2.59
N ARG A 435 6.08 -6.30 1.36
CA ARG A 435 5.69 -7.17 0.24
C ARG A 435 6.73 -8.26 -0.02
N ALA A 436 8.01 -7.92 0.05
CA ALA A 436 9.10 -8.88 -0.12
C ALA A 436 9.06 -10.02 0.92
N ILE A 437 8.89 -9.70 2.21
CA ILE A 437 8.87 -10.72 3.28
C ILE A 437 7.56 -11.51 3.34
N GLU A 438 6.43 -10.87 3.04
CA GLU A 438 5.13 -11.54 3.02
C GLU A 438 5.05 -12.61 1.93
N THR A 439 5.76 -12.40 0.81
CA THR A 439 5.67 -13.24 -0.39
C THR A 439 6.93 -14.06 -0.67
N ARG A 440 8.05 -13.77 0.01
CA ARG A 440 9.39 -14.30 -0.32
C ARG A 440 9.76 -14.07 -1.79
N ARG A 441 9.55 -12.85 -2.25
CA ARG A 441 9.88 -12.41 -3.60
C ARG A 441 10.88 -11.28 -3.55
N TRP A 442 11.79 -11.26 -4.52
CA TRP A 442 12.55 -10.05 -4.79
C TRP A 442 11.61 -8.95 -5.30
N VAL A 443 11.91 -7.72 -4.93
CA VAL A 443 11.23 -6.53 -5.44
C VAL A 443 12.24 -5.71 -6.24
N ALA A 444 11.96 -5.52 -7.52
CA ALA A 444 12.63 -4.58 -8.40
C ALA A 444 11.75 -3.33 -8.50
N ARG A 445 12.15 -2.24 -7.84
CA ARG A 445 11.40 -0.99 -7.81
C ARG A 445 12.04 0.03 -8.74
N SER A 446 11.29 0.47 -9.75
CA SER A 446 11.65 1.57 -10.64
C SER A 446 10.76 2.78 -10.35
N ALA A 447 11.38 3.83 -9.83
CA ALA A 447 10.74 5.11 -9.58
C ALA A 447 11.18 6.11 -10.65
N ASN A 448 10.27 6.95 -11.15
CA ASN A 448 10.61 8.02 -12.08
C ASN A 448 11.59 9.02 -11.42
N THR A 449 11.13 9.58 -10.30
CA THR A 449 11.80 10.71 -9.62
C THR A 449 11.70 10.54 -8.09
N GLY A 450 11.83 9.27 -7.68
CA GLY A 450 11.75 8.75 -6.30
C GLY A 450 13.01 7.95 -5.93
N ILE A 451 12.85 6.87 -5.16
CA ILE A 451 13.94 5.94 -4.83
C ILE A 451 13.75 4.61 -5.56
N SER A 452 14.51 4.38 -6.62
CA SER A 452 14.58 3.06 -7.27
C SER A 452 15.44 2.14 -6.43
N ALA A 453 15.07 0.86 -6.32
CA ALA A 453 15.73 -0.06 -5.41
C ALA A 453 15.56 -1.53 -5.79
N PHE A 454 16.50 -2.36 -5.32
CA PHE A 454 16.34 -3.81 -5.27
C PHE A 454 16.21 -4.27 -3.81
N ILE A 455 15.17 -5.04 -3.53
CA ILE A 455 14.87 -5.56 -2.19
C ILE A 455 14.86 -7.09 -2.27
N ASN A 456 15.64 -7.75 -1.42
CA ASN A 456 15.75 -9.22 -1.42
C ASN A 456 14.54 -9.89 -0.72
N GLN A 457 14.49 -11.23 -0.73
CA GLN A 457 13.37 -12.00 -0.16
C GLN A 457 13.26 -11.92 1.38
N ARG A 458 14.23 -11.30 2.06
CA ARG A 458 14.21 -10.99 3.50
C ARG A 458 13.80 -9.55 3.80
N GLY A 459 13.54 -8.72 2.78
CA GLY A 459 13.18 -7.31 2.93
C GLY A 459 14.40 -6.39 3.12
N ASP A 460 15.61 -6.87 2.86
CA ASP A 460 16.81 -6.03 2.85
C ASP A 460 16.90 -5.25 1.55
N VAL A 461 17.11 -3.94 1.63
CA VAL A 461 17.42 -3.10 0.48
C VAL A 461 18.88 -3.34 0.10
N ILE A 462 19.12 -3.96 -1.04
CA ILE A 462 20.46 -4.35 -1.52
C ILE A 462 21.11 -3.20 -2.29
N GLN A 463 20.33 -2.50 -3.11
CA GLN A 463 20.73 -1.30 -3.82
C GLN A 463 19.57 -0.30 -3.79
N ALA A 464 19.89 0.99 -3.70
CA ALA A 464 18.94 2.07 -3.80
C ALA A 464 19.58 3.31 -4.45
N THR A 465 18.81 4.04 -5.24
CA THR A 465 19.23 5.33 -5.80
C THR A 465 19.05 6.46 -4.80
N SER A 466 19.69 7.59 -5.05
CA SER A 466 19.32 8.86 -4.43
C SER A 466 18.06 9.43 -5.07
N TRP A 467 17.31 10.21 -4.31
CA TRP A 467 16.20 11.01 -4.82
C TRP A 467 16.71 12.04 -5.84
N TRP A 468 15.94 12.23 -6.91
CA TRP A 468 16.15 13.27 -7.92
C TRP A 468 17.43 13.15 -8.78
N VAL A 469 17.87 11.92 -9.08
CA VAL A 469 19.07 11.68 -9.91
C VAL A 469 18.76 10.76 -11.10
N PRO A 470 19.10 11.12 -12.34
CA PRO A 470 18.97 10.22 -13.49
C PRO A 470 20.02 9.11 -13.41
N THR A 471 19.58 7.86 -13.29
CA THR A 471 20.48 6.71 -13.12
C THR A 471 19.78 5.39 -13.44
N ALA A 472 20.52 4.29 -13.40
CA ALA A 472 19.96 2.95 -13.50
C ALA A 472 20.74 2.01 -12.56
N LEU A 473 20.05 1.00 -12.01
CA LEU A 473 20.64 -0.02 -11.15
C LEU A 473 20.49 -1.39 -11.81
N LYS A 474 21.47 -2.26 -11.58
CA LYS A 474 21.44 -3.66 -12.04
C LYS A 474 21.61 -4.59 -10.85
N GLN A 475 20.85 -5.67 -10.82
CA GLN A 475 21.00 -6.73 -9.83
C GLN A 475 20.67 -8.09 -10.42
N ASP A 476 21.45 -9.10 -10.05
CA ASP A 476 21.04 -10.49 -10.20
C ASP A 476 20.12 -10.84 -9.02
N ILE A 477 18.83 -11.02 -9.31
CA ILE A 477 17.80 -11.38 -8.33
C ILE A 477 17.59 -12.90 -8.35
N ASN A 478 17.20 -13.50 -7.22
CA ASN A 478 16.81 -14.91 -7.21
C ASN A 478 15.30 -15.05 -7.36
N LEU A 479 14.87 -15.69 -8.44
CA LEU A 479 13.48 -16.05 -8.67
C LEU A 479 13.02 -17.08 -7.64
N ASN A 480 11.78 -16.94 -7.17
CA ASN A 480 11.18 -17.86 -6.21
C ASN A 480 9.77 -18.23 -6.67
N SER A 481 9.42 -19.52 -6.63
CA SER A 481 8.09 -20.02 -6.96
C SER A 481 7.33 -20.57 -5.76
N ASP A 482 7.96 -20.67 -4.59
CA ASP A 482 7.33 -21.15 -3.36
C ASP A 482 6.28 -20.15 -2.87
N LEU A 483 5.17 -20.67 -2.34
CA LEU A 483 4.09 -19.87 -1.78
C LEU A 483 4.15 -19.89 -0.26
N THR A 484 4.33 -18.71 0.35
CA THR A 484 4.22 -18.52 1.80
C THR A 484 2.80 -18.84 2.28
N PHE A 485 2.64 -19.02 3.59
CA PHE A 485 1.32 -19.23 4.17
C PHE A 485 0.41 -18.00 3.92
N TYR A 486 0.93 -16.80 4.08
CA TYR A 486 0.20 -15.56 3.80
C TYR A 486 -0.27 -15.50 2.35
N VAL A 487 0.59 -15.85 1.40
CA VAL A 487 0.19 -15.88 -0.01
C VAL A 487 -0.96 -16.87 -0.23
N ARG A 488 -0.95 -18.04 0.42
CA ARG A 488 -2.01 -19.05 0.26
C ARG A 488 -3.36 -18.66 0.87
N TYR A 489 -3.36 -18.01 2.04
CA TYR A 489 -4.58 -17.80 2.83
C TYR A 489 -5.02 -16.34 2.94
N GLY A 490 -4.19 -15.39 2.51
CA GLY A 490 -4.48 -13.95 2.55
C GLY A 490 -4.68 -13.41 3.96
N ASP A 491 -5.54 -12.40 4.07
CA ASP A 491 -5.76 -11.62 5.30
C ASP A 491 -6.71 -12.31 6.29
N TRP A 492 -6.42 -13.57 6.66
CA TRP A 492 -7.30 -14.39 7.50
C TRP A 492 -7.55 -13.80 8.91
N ILE A 493 -6.57 -13.10 9.48
CA ILE A 493 -6.72 -12.39 10.78
C ILE A 493 -7.77 -11.28 10.64
N ALA A 494 -7.75 -10.53 9.54
CA ALA A 494 -8.70 -9.46 9.30
C ALA A 494 -10.12 -10.00 9.14
N TRP A 495 -10.28 -11.09 8.38
CA TRP A 495 -11.57 -11.77 8.25
C TRP A 495 -12.12 -12.23 9.60
N ALA A 496 -11.31 -12.90 10.42
CA ALA A 496 -11.71 -13.32 11.76
C ALA A 496 -12.10 -12.12 12.65
N ALA A 497 -11.32 -11.05 12.61
CA ALA A 497 -11.60 -9.83 13.36
C ALA A 497 -12.92 -9.16 12.93
N CYS A 498 -13.21 -9.09 11.63
CA CYS A 498 -14.47 -8.56 11.11
C CYS A 498 -15.68 -9.37 11.60
N VAL A 499 -15.61 -10.70 11.57
CA VAL A 499 -16.70 -11.57 12.05
C VAL A 499 -16.95 -11.34 13.55
N VAL A 500 -15.89 -11.33 14.35
CA VAL A 500 -16.00 -11.08 15.80
C VAL A 500 -16.50 -9.66 16.09
N ALA A 501 -16.02 -8.65 15.35
CA ALA A 501 -16.50 -7.27 15.46
C ALA A 501 -18.01 -7.18 15.21
N GLY A 502 -18.51 -7.82 14.15
CA GLY A 502 -19.94 -7.90 13.85
C GLY A 502 -20.74 -8.53 14.99
N ALA A 503 -20.28 -9.67 15.52
CA ALA A 503 -20.93 -10.34 16.64
C ALA A 503 -20.97 -9.47 17.91
N LEU A 504 -19.89 -8.75 18.22
CA LEU A 504 -19.82 -7.84 19.36
C LEU A 504 -20.76 -6.64 19.21
N ILE A 505 -20.89 -6.08 17.99
CA ILE A 505 -21.86 -5.01 17.71
C ILE A 505 -23.29 -5.50 17.95
N VAL A 506 -23.64 -6.71 17.47
CA VAL A 506 -24.96 -7.31 17.71
C VAL A 506 -25.21 -7.50 19.20
N LEU A 507 -24.23 -8.01 19.95
CA LEU A 507 -24.32 -8.17 21.40
C LEU A 507 -24.57 -6.83 22.11
N MET A 508 -23.89 -5.76 21.69
CA MET A 508 -24.10 -4.42 22.24
C MET A 508 -25.52 -3.91 21.99
N ILE A 509 -26.08 -4.15 20.80
CA ILE A 509 -27.44 -3.75 20.44
C ILE A 509 -28.47 -4.50 21.31
N ILE A 510 -28.30 -5.82 21.46
CA ILE A 510 -29.19 -6.67 22.28
C ILE A 510 -29.18 -6.21 23.74
N ARG A 511 -28.00 -6.00 24.32
CA ARG A 511 -27.87 -5.56 25.71
C ARG A 511 -28.43 -4.16 25.96
N ARG A 512 -28.34 -3.27 24.97
CA ARG A 512 -28.93 -1.92 25.07
C ARG A 512 -30.46 -1.97 25.14
N LYS A 513 -31.10 -2.85 24.37
CA LYS A 513 -32.56 -3.07 24.41
C LYS A 513 -33.05 -3.69 25.72
N SER A 514 -32.20 -4.46 26.41
CA SER A 514 -32.55 -5.05 27.72
C SER A 514 -32.46 -4.05 28.88
N LEU A 515 -31.82 -2.89 28.68
CA LEU A 515 -31.61 -1.85 29.69
C LEU A 515 -32.51 -0.62 29.48
N SER A 516 -33.21 -0.55 28.36
CA SER A 516 -34.26 0.42 28.02
C SER A 516 -35.63 -0.21 28.25
#